data_AF-A0A150WZE5-F1
#
_entry.id   AF-A0A150WZE5-F1
#
_cell.length_a   1.000
_cell.length_b   1.000
_cell.length_c   1.000
_cell.angle_alpha   90.00
_cell.angle_beta   90.00
_cell.angle_gamma   90.00
#
_symmetry.space_group_name_H-M   'P 1'
#
loop_
_entity.id
_entity.type
_entity.pdbx_description
1 polymer ?
#
loop_
_entity_poly.entity_id
_entity_poly.type
_entity_poly.pdbx_seq_one_letter_code
_entity_poly.pdbx_strand_id
1 'polypeptide(L)'
;MNNRKIYTFVLIAALALFSLSCDPDDPMEPSLQELAFEKLSGQWTLGQFGSIKVDGSNVSANYPGFALSFANGTYTTTNAGDLFKASGTWEWAGESAEVVNLDDGKVVNINSLTTSKFVFSFTKSDGPVRAGLAGNYVITVEK
;
A
#
# COMPACT_ATOMS: atom_id res chain seq x y z
N MET A 1 6.07 -14.14 -73.67
CA MET A 1 5.81 -13.38 -72.42
C MET A 1 4.65 -14.03 -71.69
N ASN A 2 4.91 -14.71 -70.58
CA ASN A 2 3.83 -15.00 -69.62
C ASN A 2 4.25 -14.52 -68.24
N ASN A 3 4.55 -13.23 -68.21
CA ASN A 3 5.16 -12.51 -67.09
C ASN A 3 4.12 -12.23 -65.99
N ARG A 4 2.84 -12.60 -66.18
CA ARG A 4 1.72 -12.23 -65.31
C ARG A 4 1.58 -13.10 -64.05
N LYS A 5 2.16 -14.30 -64.02
CA LYS A 5 2.04 -15.22 -62.86
C LYS A 5 3.17 -15.08 -61.83
N ILE A 6 4.31 -14.48 -62.22
CA ILE A 6 5.46 -14.28 -61.31
C ILE A 6 5.20 -13.13 -60.34
N TYR A 7 4.50 -12.07 -60.77
CA TYR A 7 4.18 -10.93 -59.90
C TYR A 7 3.16 -11.23 -58.81
N THR A 8 2.23 -12.18 -59.02
CA THR A 8 1.23 -12.54 -58.00
C THR A 8 1.83 -13.32 -56.84
N PHE A 9 2.91 -14.08 -57.06
CA PHE A 9 3.58 -14.83 -56.00
C PHE A 9 4.56 -13.98 -55.17
N VAL A 10 5.11 -12.91 -55.76
CA VAL A 10 6.01 -11.98 -55.05
C VAL A 10 5.22 -10.99 -54.16
N LEU A 11 3.97 -10.67 -54.51
CA LEU A 11 3.15 -9.72 -53.75
C LEU A 11 2.61 -10.28 -52.41
N ILE A 12 2.48 -11.61 -52.28
CA ILE A 12 1.96 -12.26 -51.06
C ILE A 12 3.08 -12.52 -50.04
N ALA A 13 4.33 -12.64 -50.49
CA ALA A 13 5.49 -12.82 -49.59
C ALA A 13 5.95 -11.52 -48.92
N ALA A 14 5.59 -10.35 -49.47
CA ALA A 14 5.95 -9.05 -48.88
C ALA A 14 4.97 -8.57 -47.80
N LEU A 15 3.80 -9.20 -47.65
CA LEU A 15 2.78 -8.83 -46.67
C LEU A 15 2.81 -9.69 -45.39
N ALA A 16 3.79 -10.57 -45.25
CA ALA A 16 3.99 -11.43 -44.08
C ALA A 16 5.08 -10.92 -43.12
N LEU A 17 5.66 -9.74 -43.38
CA LEU A 17 6.75 -9.15 -42.59
C LEU A 17 6.31 -7.99 -41.67
N PHE A 18 5.00 -7.74 -41.52
CA PHE A 18 4.49 -6.62 -40.72
C PHE A 18 3.80 -7.00 -39.40
N SER A 19 3.81 -8.27 -38.98
CA SER A 19 3.19 -8.70 -37.71
C SER A 19 4.20 -9.02 -36.60
N LEU A 20 5.29 -8.26 -36.53
CA LEU A 20 6.24 -8.24 -35.42
C LEU A 20 6.53 -6.79 -34.99
N SER A 21 5.49 -5.97 -34.83
CA SER A 21 5.57 -4.78 -33.98
C SER A 21 5.06 -5.18 -32.59
N CYS A 22 5.88 -5.90 -31.84
CA CYS A 22 5.77 -5.85 -30.39
C CYS A 22 6.43 -4.53 -30.00
N ASP A 23 5.63 -3.47 -29.83
CA ASP A 23 6.15 -2.22 -29.26
C ASP A 23 6.65 -2.54 -27.84
N PRO A 24 7.93 -2.28 -27.50
CA PRO A 24 8.43 -2.43 -26.14
C PRO A 24 8.02 -1.26 -25.22
N ASP A 25 7.11 -0.39 -25.67
CA ASP A 25 6.75 0.89 -25.03
C ASP A 25 5.30 0.94 -24.51
N ASP A 26 4.66 -0.20 -24.26
CA ASP A 26 3.45 -0.17 -23.43
C ASP A 26 3.89 -0.05 -21.96
N PRO A 27 3.55 1.05 -21.24
CA PRO A 27 3.89 1.16 -19.84
C PRO A 27 3.26 -0.03 -19.11
N MET A 28 4.08 -0.86 -18.46
CA MET A 28 3.58 -1.95 -17.63
C MET A 28 2.54 -1.39 -16.67
N GLU A 29 1.36 -2.01 -16.62
CA GLU A 29 0.33 -1.62 -15.65
C GLU A 29 0.92 -1.71 -14.23
N PRO A 30 0.73 -0.67 -13.38
CA PRO A 30 1.24 -0.71 -12.02
C PRO A 30 0.68 -1.90 -11.24
N SER A 31 1.54 -2.56 -10.46
CA SER A 31 1.14 -3.60 -9.53
C SER A 31 0.19 -3.08 -8.45
N LEU A 32 -0.57 -3.99 -7.83
CA LEU A 32 -1.44 -3.65 -6.70
C LEU A 32 -0.66 -2.99 -5.54
N GLN A 33 0.58 -3.42 -5.31
CA GLN A 33 1.47 -2.85 -4.30
C GLN A 33 1.90 -1.41 -4.64
N GLU A 34 2.17 -1.10 -5.91
CA GLU A 34 2.49 0.26 -6.34
C GLU A 34 1.28 1.18 -6.18
N LEU A 35 0.09 0.74 -6.60
CA LEU A 35 -1.16 1.50 -6.44
C LEU A 35 -1.54 1.70 -4.96
N ALA A 36 -1.30 0.69 -4.12
CA ALA A 36 -1.53 0.80 -2.68
C ALA A 36 -0.50 1.72 -2.03
N PHE A 37 0.78 1.64 -2.41
CA PHE A 37 1.82 2.51 -1.88
C PHE A 37 1.60 3.98 -2.25
N GLU A 38 1.13 4.27 -3.47
CA GLU A 38 0.76 5.64 -3.87
C GLU A 38 -0.25 6.25 -2.88
N LYS A 39 -1.25 5.47 -2.47
CA LYS A 39 -2.25 5.90 -1.48
C LYS A 39 -1.66 5.98 -0.07
N LEU A 40 -0.94 4.93 0.36
CA LEU A 40 -0.39 4.76 1.71
C LEU A 40 0.69 5.79 2.05
N SER A 41 1.47 6.22 1.07
CA SER A 41 2.61 7.10 1.29
C SER A 41 2.20 8.48 1.82
N GLY A 42 3.09 9.07 2.61
CA GLY A 42 2.90 10.35 3.26
C GLY A 42 2.46 10.23 4.71
N GLN A 43 2.14 11.39 5.29
CA GLN A 43 1.79 11.51 6.69
C GLN A 43 0.28 11.40 6.90
N TRP A 44 -0.09 10.54 7.85
CA TRP A 44 -1.43 10.34 8.33
C TRP A 44 -1.56 10.86 9.76
N THR A 45 -2.68 11.51 10.05
CA THR A 45 -2.97 12.04 11.40
C THR A 45 -4.35 11.61 11.85
N LEU A 46 -4.69 11.77 13.13
CA LEU A 46 -6.08 11.57 13.56
C LEU A 46 -7.03 12.61 12.97
N GLY A 47 -6.54 13.82 12.68
CA GLY A 47 -7.36 14.92 12.17
C GLY A 47 -8.69 15.09 12.90
N GLN A 48 -9.77 15.38 12.16
CA GLN A 48 -11.11 15.58 12.72
C GLN A 48 -11.90 14.27 12.87
N PHE A 49 -11.75 13.32 11.95
CA PHE A 49 -12.60 12.11 11.89
C PHE A 49 -11.86 10.80 12.19
N GLY A 50 -10.56 10.87 12.49
CA GLY A 50 -9.76 9.72 12.90
C GLY A 50 -10.08 9.25 14.30
N SER A 51 -9.66 8.03 14.60
CA SER A 51 -9.82 7.44 15.93
C SER A 51 -8.83 6.30 16.16
N ILE A 52 -8.49 6.07 17.43
CA ILE A 52 -7.80 4.89 17.91
C ILE A 52 -8.76 4.16 18.84
N LYS A 53 -9.13 2.94 18.49
CA LYS A 53 -9.99 2.08 19.31
C LYS A 53 -9.23 0.83 19.72
N VAL A 54 -9.40 0.41 20.96
CA VAL A 54 -8.95 -0.89 21.47
C VAL A 54 -10.16 -1.67 21.93
N ASP A 55 -10.36 -2.87 21.38
CA ASP A 55 -11.52 -3.73 21.65
C ASP A 55 -12.87 -2.98 21.57
N GLY A 56 -12.98 -2.09 20.58
CA GLY A 56 -14.15 -1.24 20.33
C GLY A 56 -14.25 0.05 21.16
N SER A 57 -13.45 0.19 22.22
CA SER A 57 -13.44 1.39 23.07
C SER A 57 -12.53 2.48 22.50
N ASN A 58 -13.04 3.71 22.37
CA ASN A 58 -12.26 4.83 21.85
C ASN A 58 -11.24 5.31 22.91
N VAL A 59 -9.95 5.25 22.55
CA VAL A 59 -8.82 5.66 23.39
C VAL A 59 -8.00 6.79 22.76
N SER A 60 -8.53 7.47 21.74
CA SER A 60 -7.83 8.52 20.99
C SER A 60 -7.29 9.65 21.88
N ALA A 61 -7.97 9.94 22.99
CA ALA A 61 -7.54 10.94 23.96
C ALA A 61 -6.18 10.63 24.61
N ASN A 62 -5.73 9.37 24.57
CA ASN A 62 -4.42 8.95 25.07
C ASN A 62 -3.27 9.25 24.09
N TYR A 63 -3.59 9.67 22.87
CA TYR A 63 -2.62 9.88 21.78
C TYR A 63 -2.79 11.27 21.14
N PRO A 64 -2.70 12.36 21.92
CA PRO A 64 -2.84 13.71 21.38
C PRO A 64 -1.73 13.98 20.35
N GLY A 65 -2.11 14.43 19.16
CA GLY A 65 -1.17 14.71 18.07
C GLY A 65 -0.52 13.46 17.46
N PHE A 66 -1.19 12.31 17.53
CA PHE A 66 -0.74 11.11 16.84
C PHE A 66 -0.57 11.34 15.33
N ALA A 67 0.58 10.94 14.82
CA ALA A 67 0.84 10.86 13.39
C ALA A 67 1.66 9.62 13.04
N LEU A 68 1.42 9.09 11.84
CA LEU A 68 2.12 7.94 11.26
C LEU A 68 2.43 8.27 9.80
N SER A 69 3.70 8.17 9.41
CA SER A 69 4.13 8.44 8.04
C SER A 69 4.73 7.20 7.42
N PHE A 70 4.35 6.90 6.19
CA PHE A 70 4.96 5.85 5.38
C PHE A 70 5.74 6.47 4.21
N ALA A 71 6.98 6.01 4.04
CA ALA A 71 7.81 6.23 2.87
C ALA A 71 8.26 4.87 2.32
N ASN A 72 8.99 4.86 1.21
CA ASN A 72 9.42 3.61 0.58
C ASN A 72 10.29 2.80 1.56
N GLY A 73 9.77 1.67 2.04
CA GLY A 73 10.42 0.77 2.99
C GLY A 73 10.62 1.30 4.42
N THR A 74 10.15 2.50 4.76
CA THR A 74 10.34 3.12 6.09
C THR A 74 9.07 3.75 6.62
N TYR A 75 8.93 3.78 7.95
CA TYR A 75 7.86 4.50 8.63
C TYR A 75 8.39 5.33 9.79
N THR A 76 7.65 6.37 10.16
CA THR A 76 7.88 7.17 11.36
C THR A 76 6.58 7.43 12.10
N THR A 77 6.64 7.63 13.41
CA THR A 77 5.49 8.00 14.22
C THR A 77 5.77 9.17 15.15
N THR A 78 4.71 9.89 15.49
CA THR A 78 4.71 10.97 16.49
C THR A 78 3.59 10.71 17.48
N ASN A 79 3.86 10.89 18.79
CA ASN A 79 2.90 10.69 19.87
C ASN A 79 2.17 9.33 19.84
N ALA A 80 2.87 8.26 19.42
CA ALA A 80 2.32 6.91 19.32
C ALA A 80 2.31 6.12 20.63
N GLY A 81 2.88 6.65 21.71
CA GLY A 81 3.09 5.89 22.96
C GLY A 81 3.79 4.56 22.67
N ASP A 82 3.27 3.48 23.25
CA ASP A 82 3.82 2.13 23.06
C ASP A 82 3.10 1.35 21.93
N LEU A 83 2.34 2.03 21.05
CA LEU A 83 1.71 1.38 19.89
C LEU A 83 2.73 1.07 18.79
N PHE A 84 3.64 2.02 18.54
CA PHE A 84 4.62 1.97 17.46
C PHE A 84 5.97 2.49 17.95
N LYS A 85 7.05 1.98 17.35
CA LYS A 85 8.35 2.63 17.44
C LYS A 85 8.28 4.02 16.80
N ALA A 86 9.15 4.92 17.25
CA ALA A 86 9.28 6.26 16.66
C ALA A 86 9.66 6.19 15.17
N SER A 87 10.39 5.16 14.75
CA SER A 87 10.67 4.85 13.36
C SER A 87 11.10 3.40 13.18
N GLY A 88 11.02 2.92 11.93
CA GLY A 88 11.45 1.58 11.54
C GLY A 88 11.31 1.34 10.04
N THR A 89 11.47 0.08 9.64
CA THR A 89 11.23 -0.37 8.27
C THR A 89 9.92 -1.16 8.17
N TRP A 90 9.38 -1.24 6.96
CA TRP A 90 8.19 -2.03 6.68
C TRP A 90 8.29 -2.69 5.30
N GLU A 91 7.54 -3.77 5.11
CA GLU A 91 7.40 -4.46 3.84
C GLU A 91 5.97 -4.97 3.65
N TRP A 92 5.56 -5.18 2.40
CA TRP A 92 4.32 -5.89 2.10
C TRP A 92 4.45 -7.35 2.49
N ALA A 93 3.45 -7.90 3.20
CA ALA A 93 3.45 -9.33 3.56
C ALA A 93 3.13 -10.25 2.36
N GLY A 94 2.64 -9.69 1.25
CA GLY A 94 2.30 -10.42 0.03
C GLY A 94 1.81 -9.48 -1.08
N GLU A 95 1.45 -10.06 -2.22
CA GLU A 95 1.10 -9.31 -3.45
C GLU A 95 -0.26 -8.62 -3.40
N SER A 96 -1.16 -8.99 -2.47
CA SER A 96 -2.50 -8.39 -2.37
C SER A 96 -2.49 -6.95 -1.85
N ALA A 97 -1.37 -6.49 -1.27
CA ALA A 97 -1.23 -5.17 -0.66
C ALA A 97 -2.25 -4.86 0.46
N GLU A 98 -2.68 -5.91 1.18
CA GLU A 98 -3.64 -5.82 2.29
C GLU A 98 -2.97 -5.90 3.67
N VAL A 99 -1.69 -6.29 3.73
CA VAL A 99 -0.98 -6.50 4.99
C VAL A 99 0.44 -5.95 4.90
N VAL A 100 0.83 -5.20 5.93
CA VAL A 100 2.16 -4.62 6.11
C VAL A 100 2.82 -5.26 7.33
N ASN A 101 4.04 -5.75 7.16
CA ASN A 101 4.89 -6.21 8.25
C ASN A 101 5.84 -5.09 8.66
N LEU A 102 5.90 -4.77 9.95
CA LEU A 102 6.88 -3.84 10.50
C LEU A 102 8.11 -4.60 11.03
N ASP A 103 9.22 -3.89 11.12
CA ASP A 103 10.51 -4.37 11.61
C ASP A 103 10.53 -4.88 13.05
N ASP A 104 9.51 -4.53 13.85
CA ASP A 104 9.30 -5.01 15.21
C ASP A 104 8.42 -6.28 15.29
N GLY A 105 8.10 -6.88 14.13
CA GLY A 105 7.23 -8.06 14.04
C GLY A 105 5.74 -7.74 14.11
N LYS A 106 5.35 -6.45 14.18
CA LYS A 106 3.93 -6.05 14.15
C LYS A 106 3.35 -6.28 12.75
N VAL A 107 2.21 -6.97 12.72
CA VAL A 107 1.44 -7.20 11.50
C VAL A 107 0.28 -6.22 11.45
N VAL A 108 0.30 -5.32 10.47
CA VAL A 108 -0.72 -4.29 10.24
C VAL A 108 -1.62 -4.74 9.10
N ASN A 109 -2.89 -4.99 9.40
CA ASN A 109 -3.91 -5.38 8.43
C ASN A 109 -4.61 -4.12 7.92
N ILE A 110 -4.60 -3.91 6.62
CA ILE A 110 -5.27 -2.78 5.95
C ILE A 110 -6.75 -3.14 5.79
N ASN A 111 -7.61 -2.50 6.57
CA ASN A 111 -9.06 -2.69 6.49
C ASN A 111 -9.68 -1.84 5.37
N SER A 112 -9.13 -0.66 5.11
CA SER A 112 -9.55 0.25 4.03
C SER A 112 -8.46 1.28 3.77
N LEU A 113 -8.12 1.52 2.50
CA LEU A 113 -7.12 2.51 2.09
C LEU A 113 -7.61 3.32 0.88
N THR A 114 -7.80 4.61 1.10
CA THR A 114 -8.06 5.61 0.05
C THR A 114 -6.97 6.68 0.08
N THR A 115 -7.07 7.70 -0.79
CA THR A 115 -6.11 8.81 -0.83
C THR A 115 -6.16 9.73 0.40
N SER A 116 -7.29 9.74 1.14
CA SER A 116 -7.53 10.62 2.28
C SER A 116 -7.93 9.89 3.56
N LYS A 117 -8.14 8.57 3.52
CA LYS A 117 -8.51 7.78 4.69
C LYS A 117 -7.80 6.44 4.70
N PHE A 118 -7.19 6.13 5.84
CA PHE A 118 -6.55 4.85 6.09
C PHE A 118 -7.10 4.24 7.38
N VAL A 119 -7.68 3.05 7.26
CA VAL A 119 -8.19 2.24 8.36
C VAL A 119 -7.41 0.95 8.42
N PHE A 120 -6.81 0.67 9.57
CA PHE A 120 -6.03 -0.55 9.78
C PHE A 120 -6.19 -1.12 11.17
N SER A 121 -5.74 -2.36 11.33
CA SER A 121 -5.86 -3.09 12.59
C SER A 121 -4.64 -3.96 12.86
N PHE A 122 -4.35 -4.16 14.15
CA PHE A 122 -3.33 -5.06 14.63
C PHE A 122 -3.69 -5.51 16.06
N THR A 123 -3.13 -6.63 16.48
CA THR A 123 -3.26 -7.11 17.86
C THR A 123 -1.99 -6.77 18.62
N LYS A 124 -2.16 -6.23 19.84
CA LYS A 124 -1.07 -6.06 20.80
C LYS A 124 -1.31 -7.03 21.96
N SER A 125 -0.36 -7.94 22.18
CA SER A 125 -0.50 -9.03 23.15
C SER A 125 -0.10 -8.65 24.58
N ASP A 126 0.54 -7.50 24.75
CA ASP A 126 1.19 -7.08 25.99
C ASP A 126 1.00 -5.58 26.25
N GLY A 127 0.96 -5.17 27.52
CA GLY A 127 0.99 -3.74 27.90
C GLY A 127 -0.02 -3.35 28.98
N PRO A 128 0.43 -2.88 30.17
CA PRO A 128 -0.44 -2.40 31.25
C PRO A 128 -0.71 -0.89 31.19
N VAL A 129 -0.19 -0.18 30.17
CA VAL A 129 -0.14 1.28 30.13
C VAL A 129 -1.33 1.88 29.38
N ARG A 130 -1.77 3.09 29.77
CA ARG A 130 -2.89 3.81 29.15
C ARG A 130 -2.72 4.01 27.64
N ALA A 131 -1.49 4.21 27.17
CA ALA A 131 -1.13 4.43 25.78
C ALA A 131 -0.42 3.21 25.16
N GLY A 132 -1.02 2.02 25.31
CA GLY A 132 -0.48 0.76 24.78
C GLY A 132 -1.06 -0.45 25.49
N LEU A 133 -2.37 -0.42 25.77
CA LEU A 133 -3.08 -1.54 26.38
C LEU A 133 -3.00 -2.77 25.48
N ALA A 134 -2.94 -3.96 26.06
CA ALA A 134 -3.18 -5.17 25.28
C ALA A 134 -4.61 -5.15 24.71
N GLY A 135 -4.77 -5.66 23.49
CA GLY A 135 -6.07 -5.72 22.81
C GLY A 135 -5.97 -5.61 21.29
N ASN A 136 -7.14 -5.61 20.66
CA ASN A 136 -7.25 -5.45 19.21
C ASN A 136 -7.47 -4.00 18.86
N TYR A 137 -6.49 -3.43 18.16
CA TYR A 137 -6.54 -2.04 17.73
C TYR A 137 -7.21 -1.92 16.38
N VAL A 138 -8.07 -0.91 16.26
CA VAL A 138 -8.56 -0.40 14.97
C VAL A 138 -8.28 1.09 14.96
N ILE A 139 -7.45 1.52 14.01
CA ILE A 139 -7.03 2.91 13.87
C ILE A 139 -7.56 3.46 12.55
N THR A 140 -8.17 4.64 12.61
CA THR A 140 -8.56 5.44 11.46
C THR A 140 -7.77 6.72 11.49
N VAL A 141 -7.10 7.03 10.38
CA VAL A 141 -6.34 8.26 10.18
C VAL A 141 -6.67 8.88 8.83
N GLU A 142 -6.39 10.16 8.71
CA GLU A 142 -6.68 10.99 7.53
C GLU A 142 -5.46 11.80 7.08
N LYS A 143 -5.49 12.16 5.79
CA LYS A 143 -4.51 12.99 5.08
C LYS A 143 -5.27 14.02 4.24
#